data_AF-A0A965QTE4-F1
#
_entry.id   AF-A0A965QTE4-F1
#
_cell.length_a   1.000
_cell.length_b   1.000
_cell.length_c   1.000
_cell.angle_alpha   90.00
_cell.angle_beta   90.00
_cell.angle_gamma   90.00
#
_symmetry.space_group_name_H-M   'P 1'
#
loop_
_entity.id
_entity.type
_entity.pdbx_description
1 polymer ?
#
loop_
_entity_poly.entity_id
_entity_poly.type
_entity_poly.pdbx_seq_one_letter_code
_entity_poly.pdbx_strand_id
1 'polypeptide(L)'
;RIESLPLGHGEVPAAPAADDSALSRASAQLEPRQHTVVELALAGKTQAVIAHVLGVSEGTVSRIRTRAISELRRIMGGPARPGG
;
A
#
# COMPACT_ATOMS: atom_id res chain seq x y z
N ARG A 1 -48.85 0.24 -13.32
CA ARG A 1 -48.76 0.53 -11.87
C ARG A 1 -47.29 0.33 -11.52
N ILE A 2 -46.58 1.41 -11.23
CA ILE A 2 -45.11 1.46 -11.19
C ILE A 2 -44.67 1.11 -9.77
N GLU A 3 -43.73 0.17 -9.63
CA GLU A 3 -43.16 -0.26 -8.36
C GLU A 3 -42.24 0.85 -7.80
N SER A 4 -42.53 1.31 -6.58
CA SER A 4 -41.65 2.19 -5.81
C SER A 4 -40.88 1.37 -4.79
N LEU A 5 -39.71 0.90 -5.18
CA LEU A 5 -38.67 0.50 -4.24
C LEU A 5 -37.80 1.74 -3.97
N PRO A 6 -37.65 2.19 -2.72
CA PRO A 6 -36.59 3.14 -2.42
C PRO A 6 -35.27 2.38 -2.57
N LEU A 7 -34.57 2.64 -3.68
CA LEU A 7 -33.13 2.42 -3.77
C LEU A 7 -32.53 3.34 -2.70
N GLY A 8 -32.42 2.82 -1.48
CA GLY A 8 -31.47 3.31 -0.51
C GLY A 8 -30.13 3.24 -1.20
N HIS A 9 -29.68 4.38 -1.73
CA HIS A 9 -28.28 4.65 -1.88
C HIS A 9 -27.70 4.39 -0.50
N GLY A 10 -27.18 3.17 -0.31
CA GLY A 10 -26.27 2.88 0.76
C GLY A 10 -25.17 3.89 0.58
N GLU A 11 -25.23 4.94 1.39
CA GLU A 11 -24.11 5.82 1.65
C GLU A 11 -22.99 4.86 2.03
N VAL A 12 -22.10 4.60 1.08
CA VAL A 12 -20.87 3.89 1.35
C VAL A 12 -20.22 4.80 2.37
N PRO A 13 -20.08 4.40 3.65
CA PRO A 13 -19.35 5.23 4.58
C PRO A 13 -17.96 5.35 3.97
N ALA A 14 -17.62 6.55 3.50
CA ALA A 14 -16.26 6.92 3.17
C ALA A 14 -15.48 6.76 4.47
N ALA A 15 -14.98 5.55 4.70
CA ALA A 15 -14.06 5.26 5.79
C ALA A 15 -12.95 6.32 5.69
N PRO A 16 -12.65 6.99 6.80
CA PRO A 16 -11.93 8.26 6.77
C PRO A 16 -10.56 8.05 6.12
N ALA A 17 -10.14 9.01 5.28
CA ALA A 17 -8.82 9.16 4.67
C ALA A 17 -7.65 9.32 5.70
N ALA A 18 -7.84 8.84 6.93
CA ALA A 18 -6.86 8.79 8.00
C ALA A 18 -5.78 7.72 7.75
N ASP A 19 -6.08 6.66 6.99
CA ASP A 19 -5.13 5.58 6.70
C ASP A 19 -4.03 6.01 5.70
N ASP A 20 -4.37 6.75 4.64
CA ASP A 20 -3.36 7.26 3.69
C ASP A 20 -2.33 8.17 4.37
N SER A 21 -2.77 8.99 5.32
CA SER A 21 -1.89 9.88 6.08
C SER A 21 -0.98 9.12 7.07
N ALA A 22 -1.45 8.02 7.65
CA ALA A 22 -0.62 7.19 8.52
C ALA A 22 0.41 6.40 7.70
N LEU A 23 -0.02 5.80 6.58
CA LEU A 23 0.84 5.05 5.67
C LEU A 23 1.89 5.95 5.01
N SER A 24 1.50 7.15 4.57
CA SER A 24 2.44 8.13 3.99
C SER A 24 3.47 8.61 5.01
N ARG A 25 3.08 8.84 6.27
CA ARG A 25 4.03 9.16 7.36
C ARG A 25 4.94 7.99 7.73
N ALA A 26 4.44 6.77 7.66
CA ALA A 26 5.25 5.57 7.90
C ALA A 26 6.21 5.30 6.73
N SER A 27 5.76 5.53 5.48
CA SER A 27 6.61 5.36 4.29
C SER A 27 7.76 6.36 4.30
N ALA A 28 7.52 7.60 4.72
CA ALA A 28 8.56 8.62 4.85
C ALA A 28 9.70 8.24 5.83
N GLN A 29 9.49 7.24 6.70
CA GLN A 29 10.51 6.72 7.62
C GLN A 29 11.27 5.49 7.07
N LEU A 30 10.90 4.98 5.89
CA LEU A 30 11.61 3.89 5.24
C LEU A 30 12.94 4.37 4.65
N GLU A 31 13.86 3.43 4.42
CA GLU A 31 15.04 3.72 3.61
C GLU A 31 14.65 4.23 2.20
N PRO A 32 15.43 5.11 1.56
CA PRO A 32 15.06 5.76 0.31
C PRO A 32 14.62 4.79 -0.80
N ARG A 33 15.34 3.66 -0.96
CA ARG A 33 14.99 2.62 -1.94
C ARG A 33 13.69 1.90 -1.61
N GLN A 34 13.42 1.66 -0.32
CA GLN A 34 12.19 1.02 0.12
C GLN A 34 11.00 1.97 -0.08
N HIS A 35 11.19 3.26 0.25
CA HIS A 35 10.21 4.31 0.02
C HIS A 35 9.80 4.40 -1.45
N THR A 36 10.76 4.51 -2.37
CA THR A 36 10.46 4.62 -3.81
C THR A 36 9.70 3.40 -4.33
N VAL A 37 10.04 2.19 -3.88
CA VAL A 37 9.31 0.97 -4.28
C VAL A 37 7.86 1.02 -3.78
N VAL A 38 7.64 1.47 -2.56
CA VAL A 38 6.29 1.61 -1.98
C VAL A 38 5.49 2.67 -2.70
N GLU A 39 6.05 3.85 -2.95
CA GLU A 39 5.36 4.93 -3.68
C GLU A 39 4.95 4.49 -5.09
N LEU A 40 5.85 3.86 -5.84
CA LEU A 40 5.52 3.36 -7.18
C LEU A 40 4.46 2.26 -7.13
N ALA A 41 4.48 1.41 -6.11
CA ALA A 41 3.46 0.38 -5.92
C ALA A 41 2.09 0.99 -5.57
N LEU A 42 2.05 2.02 -4.73
CA LEU A 42 0.83 2.79 -4.42
C LEU A 42 0.29 3.53 -5.65
N ALA A 43 1.18 3.99 -6.54
CA ALA A 43 0.84 4.54 -7.85
C ALA A 43 0.39 3.48 -8.88
N GLY A 44 0.22 2.22 -8.47
CA GLY A 44 -0.28 1.12 -9.31
C GLY A 44 0.74 0.54 -10.29
N LYS A 45 2.04 0.81 -10.12
CA LYS A 45 3.09 0.25 -10.99
C LYS A 45 3.33 -1.23 -10.69
N THR A 46 3.57 -2.01 -11.73
CA THR A 46 3.93 -3.43 -11.60
C THR A 46 5.38 -3.60 -11.17
N GLN A 47 5.75 -4.78 -10.65
CA GLN A 47 7.12 -5.07 -10.25
C GLN A 47 8.12 -4.94 -11.40
N ALA A 48 7.75 -5.37 -12.61
CA ALA A 48 8.56 -5.21 -13.81
C ALA A 48 8.84 -3.73 -14.14
N VAL A 49 7.82 -2.88 -14.04
CA VAL A 49 7.98 -1.42 -14.27
C VAL A 49 8.85 -0.80 -13.19
N ILE A 50 8.65 -1.16 -11.93
CA ILE A 50 9.46 -0.67 -10.80
C ILE A 50 10.93 -1.12 -10.97
N ALA A 51 11.15 -2.37 -11.37
CA ALA A 51 12.46 -2.93 -11.64
C ALA A 51 13.20 -2.14 -12.73
N HIS A 52 12.49 -1.83 -13.83
CA HIS A 52 13.03 -1.01 -14.91
C HIS A 52 13.38 0.42 -14.45
N VAL A 53 12.47 1.08 -13.72
CA VAL A 53 12.69 2.45 -13.20
C VAL A 53 13.89 2.51 -12.26
N LEU A 54 14.09 1.49 -11.43
CA LEU A 54 15.18 1.44 -10.46
C LEU A 54 16.47 0.81 -11.00
N GLY A 55 16.47 0.29 -12.23
CA GLY A 55 17.61 -0.41 -12.84
C GLY A 55 17.99 -1.69 -12.09
N VAL A 56 17.02 -2.40 -11.51
CA VAL A 56 17.24 -3.66 -10.76
C VAL A 56 16.42 -4.80 -11.35
N SER A 57 16.62 -6.02 -10.84
CA SER A 57 15.79 -7.18 -11.19
C SER A 57 14.46 -7.18 -10.43
N GLU A 58 13.43 -7.82 -10.99
CA GLU A 58 12.14 -8.02 -10.32
C GLU A 58 12.29 -8.77 -8.99
N GLY A 59 13.22 -9.72 -8.91
CA GLY A 59 13.56 -10.42 -7.67
C GLY A 59 14.09 -9.46 -6.59
N THR A 60 14.89 -8.47 -6.96
CA THR A 60 15.34 -7.41 -6.05
C THR A 60 14.16 -6.54 -5.60
N VAL A 61 13.27 -6.14 -6.51
CA VAL A 61 12.05 -5.39 -6.16
C VAL A 61 11.19 -6.17 -5.16
N SER A 62 11.02 -7.47 -5.38
CA SER A 62 10.25 -8.34 -4.49
C SER A 62 10.83 -8.35 -3.07
N ARG A 63 12.16 -8.52 -2.93
CA ARG A 63 12.83 -8.47 -1.61
C ARG A 63 12.70 -7.11 -0.94
N ILE A 64 12.88 -6.03 -1.70
CA ILE A 64 12.75 -4.65 -1.19
C ILE A 64 11.31 -4.43 -0.70
N ARG A 65 10.31 -4.86 -1.47
CA ARG A 65 8.90 -4.74 -1.12
C ARG A 65 8.56 -5.51 0.16
N THR A 66 9.06 -6.74 0.31
CA THR A 66 8.86 -7.52 1.54
C THR A 66 9.46 -6.82 2.75
N ARG A 67 10.70 -6.31 2.64
CA ARG A 67 11.34 -5.55 3.72
C ARG A 67 10.58 -4.27 4.05
N ALA A 68 10.16 -3.52 3.04
CA ALA A 68 9.39 -2.30 3.20
C ALA A 68 8.06 -2.56 3.92
N ILE A 69 7.32 -3.61 3.56
CA ILE A 69 6.06 -3.97 4.21
C ILE A 69 6.28 -4.37 5.68
N SER A 70 7.32 -5.17 5.96
CA SER A 70 7.67 -5.54 7.34
C SER A 70 8.00 -4.30 8.19
N GLU A 71 8.73 -3.35 7.61
CA GLU A 71 9.14 -2.14 8.29
C GLU A 71 7.97 -1.17 8.50
N LEU A 72 7.11 -1.00 7.50
CA LEU A 72 5.85 -0.26 7.63
C LEU A 72 4.98 -0.84 8.75
N ARG A 73 4.85 -2.17 8.82
CA ARG A 73 4.11 -2.84 9.90
C ARG A 73 4.73 -2.57 11.27
N ARG A 74 6.07 -2.58 11.36
CA ARG A 74 6.82 -2.27 12.59
C ARG A 74 6.56 -0.83 13.04
N ILE A 75 6.62 0.13 12.13
CA ILE A 75 6.42 1.57 12.40
C ILE A 75 4.97 1.84 12.81
N MET A 76 4.00 1.21 12.15
CA MET A 76 2.57 1.39 12.44
C MET A 76 2.08 0.58 13.65
N GLY A 77 2.95 -0.18 14.31
CA GLY A 77 2.59 -0.97 15.50
C GLY A 77 1.69 -2.18 15.22
N GLY A 78 1.60 -2.63 13.96
CA GLY A 78 0.82 -3.82 13.61
C GLY A 78 1.50 -5.09 14.13
N PRO A 79 0.74 -6.12 14.58
CA PRO A 79 1.34 -7.35 15.07
C PRO A 79 2.18 -7.97 13.95
N ALA A 80 3.48 -8.03 14.18
CA ALA A 80 4.38 -8.84 13.39
C ALA A 80 3.91 -10.30 13.55
N ARG A 81 3.10 -10.78 12.59
CA ARG A 81 2.94 -12.22 12.38
C ARG A 81 4.10 -12.65 11.48
N PRO A 82 5.20 -13.20 12.03
CA PRO A 82 6.03 -14.08 11.24
C PRO A 82 5.20 -15.31 10.86
N GLY A 83 5.28 -15.75 9.60
CA GLY A 83 4.78 -17.07 9.17
C GLY A 83 5.42 -18.16 10.05
N GLY A 84 4.78 -19.29 10.34
CA GLY A 84 4.17 -20.24 9.42
C GLY A 84 4.70 -21.61 9.82
#